data_AF-X1QLU9-F1
#
_entry.id   AF-X1QLU9-F1
#
_cell.length_a   1.000
_cell.length_b   1.000
_cell.length_c   1.000
_cell.angle_alpha   90.00
_cell.angle_beta   90.00
_cell.angle_gamma   90.00
#
_symmetry.space_group_name_H-M   'P 1'
#
loop_
_entity.id
_entity.type
_entity.pdbx_description
1 polymer ?
#
loop_
_entity_poly.entity_id
_entity_poly.type
_entity_poly.pdbx_seq_one_letter_code
_entity_poly.pdbx_strand_id
1 'polypeptide(L)'
;VFPKLQAETFQQTWLKGAKLLIDNNWEVQNLVVHIQNPAAYDEKIHKRIADFANANHLIGPKHVAYTIFPHKLYETYTTSASLFHAYNRQGGLYERLRRRPRSGWGTYFRRMTHYENNKCTINQLKNIIDAIDNRRKIYKAAYTIVIQKPGGETIRPLGGPCLNYIAVQLKSEVRELGLLCVYRNHDYLERAYGNYWGLCNLCRVSLLMKLVQVLAH
;
A
#
# COMPACT_ATOMS: atom_id res chain seq x y z
N VAL A 1 22.18 -4.69 14.69
CA VAL A 1 20.98 -5.52 14.39
C VAL A 1 19.81 -4.59 14.19
N PHE A 2 19.04 -4.71 13.10
CA PHE A 2 17.88 -3.86 12.87
C PHE A 2 16.74 -4.20 13.85
N PRO A 3 16.05 -3.21 14.46
CA PRO A 3 14.86 -3.46 15.27
C PRO A 3 13.79 -4.18 14.44
N LYS A 4 13.24 -5.28 14.97
CA LYS A 4 12.24 -6.10 14.29
C LYS A 4 10.96 -6.14 15.11
N LEU A 5 9.84 -5.87 14.46
CA LEU A 5 8.51 -5.99 15.04
C LEU A 5 7.73 -7.03 14.25
N GLN A 6 7.02 -7.88 14.97
CA GLN A 6 6.09 -8.83 14.37
C GLN A 6 4.83 -8.98 15.22
N ALA A 7 3.69 -9.09 14.55
CA ALA A 7 2.43 -9.52 15.14
C ALA A 7 1.50 -10.05 14.05
N GLU A 8 0.40 -10.67 14.50
CA GLU A 8 -0.61 -11.23 13.61
C GLU A 8 -1.25 -10.15 12.74
N THR A 9 -1.68 -9.04 13.37
CA THR A 9 -2.38 -7.95 12.68
C THR A 9 -1.51 -6.72 12.49
N PHE A 10 -1.85 -5.88 11.50
CA PHE A 10 -1.15 -4.61 11.31
C PHE A 10 -1.38 -3.64 12.47
N GLN A 11 -2.56 -3.72 13.12
CA GLN A 11 -2.92 -2.91 14.26
C GLN A 11 -1.97 -3.18 15.44
N GLN A 12 -1.79 -4.45 15.79
CA GLN A 12 -0.88 -4.86 16.86
C GLN A 12 0.57 -4.50 16.52
N THR A 13 0.97 -4.71 15.27
CA THR A 13 2.34 -4.40 14.84
C THR A 13 2.62 -2.90 14.93
N TRP A 14 1.64 -2.04 14.57
CA TRP A 14 1.75 -0.60 14.75
C TRP A 14 1.84 -0.21 16.23
N LEU A 15 1.02 -0.78 17.10
CA LEU A 15 1.09 -0.50 18.55
C LEU A 15 2.46 -0.86 19.13
N LYS A 16 3.05 -2.00 18.73
CA LYS A 16 4.40 -2.38 19.15
C LYS A 16 5.45 -1.35 18.69
N GLY A 17 5.31 -0.81 17.48
CA GLY A 17 6.25 0.20 16.98
C GLY A 17 6.05 1.57 17.60
N ALA A 18 4.81 1.96 17.91
CA ALA A 18 4.53 3.17 18.68
C ALA A 18 5.18 3.08 20.07
N LYS A 19 5.07 1.93 20.76
CA LYS A 19 5.76 1.69 22.03
C LYS A 19 7.28 1.77 21.88
N LEU A 20 7.84 1.10 20.87
CA LEU A 20 9.28 1.17 20.60
C LEU A 20 9.76 2.62 20.38
N LEU A 21 8.99 3.43 19.65
CA LEU A 21 9.31 4.84 19.42
C LEU A 21 9.24 5.65 20.72
N ILE A 22 8.21 5.45 21.55
CA ILE A 22 8.11 6.09 22.87
C ILE A 22 9.36 5.79 23.71
N ASP A 23 9.77 4.53 23.74
CA ASP A 23 10.93 4.06 24.51
C ASP A 23 12.28 4.57 23.92
N ASN A 24 12.27 5.18 22.72
CA ASN A 24 13.45 5.69 22.00
C ASN A 24 13.29 7.15 21.56
N ASN A 25 12.62 7.98 22.38
CA ASN A 25 12.46 9.43 22.11
C ASN A 25 11.90 9.76 20.72
N TRP A 26 10.97 8.93 20.24
CA TRP A 26 10.30 9.05 18.94
C TRP A 26 11.19 8.89 17.70
N GLU A 27 12.40 8.33 17.85
CA GLU A 27 13.31 8.09 16.73
C GLU A 27 13.84 6.65 16.70
N VAL A 28 13.63 5.98 15.56
CA VAL A 28 14.19 4.64 15.30
C VAL A 28 14.61 4.55 13.83
N GLN A 29 15.84 4.13 13.60
CA GLN A 29 16.36 3.90 12.25
C GLN A 29 16.22 2.44 11.83
N ASN A 30 15.98 2.23 10.53
CA ASN A 30 15.99 0.91 9.89
C ASN A 30 15.03 -0.12 10.54
N LEU A 31 13.84 0.33 10.95
CA LEU A 31 12.81 -0.51 11.55
C LEU A 31 12.28 -1.52 10.53
N VAL A 32 12.33 -2.81 10.88
CA VAL A 32 11.74 -3.90 10.10
C VAL A 32 10.42 -4.33 10.73
N VAL A 33 9.37 -4.32 9.92
CA VAL A 33 8.01 -4.67 10.34
C VAL A 33 7.52 -5.88 9.55
N HIS A 34 7.06 -6.91 10.27
CA HIS A 34 6.48 -8.11 9.70
C HIS A 34 5.03 -8.28 10.21
N ILE A 35 4.07 -8.06 9.31
CA ILE A 35 2.65 -8.33 9.57
C ILE A 35 2.38 -9.74 9.07
N GLN A 36 2.09 -10.67 9.97
CA GLN A 36 2.02 -12.09 9.63
C GLN A 36 0.78 -12.43 8.82
N ASN A 37 -0.35 -11.81 9.15
CA ASN A 37 -1.62 -12.04 8.47
C ASN A 37 -2.21 -10.72 7.97
N PRO A 38 -1.95 -10.35 6.70
CA PRO A 38 -2.49 -9.14 6.09
C PRO A 38 -4.03 -9.11 6.00
N ALA A 39 -4.71 -10.25 6.18
CA ALA A 39 -6.16 -10.33 6.18
C ALA A 39 -6.77 -10.19 7.59
N ALA A 40 -5.99 -10.42 8.64
CA ALA A 40 -6.47 -10.28 10.01
C ALA A 40 -6.71 -8.80 10.35
N TYR A 41 -7.84 -8.54 11.01
CA TYR A 41 -8.30 -7.20 11.29
C TYR A 41 -8.90 -7.10 12.70
N ASP A 42 -8.31 -6.25 13.54
CA ASP A 42 -8.84 -5.93 14.85
C ASP A 42 -9.66 -4.64 14.79
N GLU A 43 -10.99 -4.79 14.75
CA GLU A 43 -11.96 -3.69 14.69
C GLU A 43 -11.87 -2.79 15.94
N LYS A 44 -11.65 -3.37 17.12
CA LYS A 44 -11.62 -2.62 18.38
C LYS A 44 -10.41 -1.69 18.43
N ILE A 45 -9.23 -2.19 18.07
CA ILE A 45 -8.03 -1.34 17.98
C ILE A 45 -8.21 -0.31 16.87
N HIS A 46 -8.75 -0.71 15.71
CA HIS A 46 -8.97 0.21 14.61
C HIS A 46 -9.85 1.39 14.98
N LYS A 47 -11.00 1.11 15.61
CA LYS A 47 -11.92 2.14 16.07
C LYS A 47 -11.22 3.11 17.03
N ARG A 48 -10.46 2.61 18.01
CA ARG A 48 -9.74 3.47 18.96
C ARG A 48 -8.72 4.38 18.27
N ILE A 49 -7.98 3.88 17.27
CA ILE A 49 -7.03 4.69 16.51
C ILE A 49 -7.74 5.72 15.63
N ALA A 50 -8.86 5.35 15.02
CA ALA A 50 -9.67 6.27 14.23
C ALA A 50 -10.29 7.40 15.10
N ASP A 51 -10.84 7.04 16.25
CA ASP A 51 -11.39 7.99 17.23
C ASP A 51 -10.28 8.93 17.74
N PHE A 52 -9.10 8.39 18.07
CA PHE A 52 -7.93 9.18 18.49
C PHE A 52 -7.50 10.17 17.41
N ALA A 53 -7.40 9.73 16.15
CA ALA A 53 -7.03 10.61 15.04
C ALA A 53 -8.06 11.74 14.87
N ASN A 54 -9.34 11.43 14.99
CA ASN A 54 -10.41 12.42 14.89
C ASN A 54 -10.36 13.44 16.04
N ALA A 55 -10.23 12.96 17.29
CA ALA A 55 -10.19 13.80 18.48
C ALA A 55 -8.99 14.76 18.50
N ASN A 56 -7.89 14.39 17.85
CA ASN A 56 -6.66 15.19 17.77
C ASN A 56 -6.50 15.91 16.42
N HIS A 57 -7.54 15.95 15.58
CA HIS A 57 -7.52 16.59 14.26
C HIS A 57 -6.40 16.08 13.33
N LEU A 58 -5.96 14.83 13.51
CA LEU A 58 -4.97 14.17 12.67
C LEU A 58 -5.60 13.65 11.37
N ILE A 59 -4.75 13.29 10.41
CA ILE A 59 -5.21 12.64 9.19
C ILE A 59 -5.76 11.25 9.51
N GLY A 60 -7.06 11.05 9.28
CA GLY A 60 -7.71 9.76 9.52
C GLY A 60 -7.05 8.59 8.77
N PRO A 61 -6.91 7.40 9.41
CA PRO A 61 -6.30 6.20 8.83
C PRO A 61 -6.77 5.86 7.42
N LYS A 62 -8.06 6.02 7.16
CA LYS A 62 -8.69 5.71 5.87
C LYS A 62 -8.19 6.59 4.75
N HIS A 63 -7.99 7.88 5.00
CA HIS A 63 -7.48 8.81 3.99
C HIS A 63 -6.08 8.41 3.53
N VAL A 64 -5.23 8.00 4.48
CA VAL A 64 -3.89 7.50 4.17
C VAL A 64 -3.95 6.16 3.45
N ALA A 65 -4.74 5.20 3.93
CA ALA A 65 -4.90 3.91 3.28
C ALA A 65 -5.35 4.03 1.81
N TYR A 66 -6.24 5.00 1.51
CA TYR A 66 -6.73 5.25 0.15
C TYR A 66 -5.67 5.84 -0.78
N THR A 67 -4.57 6.35 -0.25
CA THR A 67 -3.41 6.71 -1.09
C THR A 67 -2.72 5.48 -1.65
N ILE A 68 -2.77 4.32 -0.96
CA ILE A 68 -2.17 3.05 -1.37
C ILE A 68 -3.16 2.18 -2.11
N PHE A 69 -4.34 1.96 -1.52
CA PHE A 69 -5.35 1.10 -2.10
C PHE A 69 -6.77 1.55 -1.74
N PRO A 70 -7.57 2.04 -2.72
CA PRO A 70 -8.92 2.53 -2.49
C PRO A 70 -9.93 1.37 -2.39
N HIS A 71 -9.89 0.61 -1.29
CA HIS A 71 -10.63 -0.67 -1.17
C HIS A 71 -12.14 -0.60 -1.46
N LYS A 72 -12.85 0.49 -1.07
CA LYS A 72 -14.28 0.63 -1.41
C LYS A 72 -14.53 0.78 -2.91
N LEU A 73 -13.59 1.41 -3.63
CA LEU A 73 -13.68 1.45 -5.08
C LEU A 73 -13.57 0.02 -5.63
N TYR A 74 -12.65 -0.78 -5.11
CA TYR A 74 -12.54 -2.19 -5.49
C TYR A 74 -13.81 -3.00 -5.18
N GLU A 75 -14.44 -2.80 -4.01
CA GLU A 75 -15.70 -3.48 -3.67
C GLU A 75 -16.84 -3.19 -4.68
N THR A 76 -16.72 -2.12 -5.47
CA THR A 76 -17.69 -1.74 -6.51
C THR A 76 -17.41 -2.39 -7.87
N TYR A 77 -16.20 -2.93 -8.10
CA TYR A 77 -15.77 -3.42 -9.41
C TYR A 77 -15.25 -4.85 -9.33
N THR A 78 -15.67 -5.69 -10.27
CA THR A 78 -15.33 -7.12 -10.30
C THR A 78 -14.00 -7.43 -11.00
N THR A 79 -13.42 -6.47 -11.73
CA THR A 79 -12.17 -6.68 -12.49
C THR A 79 -11.12 -5.59 -12.23
N SER A 80 -9.83 -5.92 -12.34
CA SER A 80 -8.74 -4.94 -12.23
C SER A 80 -8.85 -3.86 -13.29
N ALA A 81 -9.19 -4.23 -14.53
CA ALA A 81 -9.33 -3.29 -15.63
C ALA A 81 -10.38 -2.22 -15.33
N SER A 82 -11.57 -2.62 -14.86
CA SER A 82 -12.63 -1.67 -14.49
C SER A 82 -12.25 -0.81 -13.28
N LEU A 83 -11.59 -1.39 -12.26
CA LEU A 83 -11.04 -0.65 -11.13
C LEU A 83 -10.04 0.43 -11.58
N PHE A 84 -9.04 0.05 -12.38
CA PHE A 84 -7.99 0.96 -12.83
C PHE A 84 -8.55 2.08 -13.71
N HIS A 85 -9.50 1.75 -14.59
CA HIS A 85 -10.20 2.73 -15.40
C HIS A 85 -11.01 3.70 -14.52
N ALA A 86 -11.82 3.20 -13.59
CA ALA A 86 -12.63 4.02 -12.69
C ALA A 86 -11.79 4.94 -11.78
N TYR A 87 -10.58 4.50 -11.42
CA TYR A 87 -9.65 5.32 -10.66
C TYR A 87 -9.00 6.42 -11.53
N ASN A 88 -8.49 6.07 -12.72
CA ASN A 88 -7.58 6.91 -13.49
C ASN A 88 -8.23 7.77 -14.59
N ARG A 89 -9.44 7.45 -15.05
CA ARG A 89 -10.15 8.23 -16.09
C ARG A 89 -10.41 9.67 -15.65
N GLN A 90 -10.69 10.55 -16.62
CA GLN A 90 -11.17 11.90 -16.36
C GLN A 90 -12.46 11.85 -15.49
N GLY A 91 -12.52 12.68 -14.46
CA GLY A 91 -13.58 12.64 -13.45
C GLY A 91 -13.56 11.41 -12.52
N GLY A 92 -12.56 10.54 -12.65
CA GLY A 92 -12.36 9.35 -11.83
C GLY A 92 -12.03 9.65 -10.36
N LEU A 93 -11.85 8.61 -9.56
CA LEU A 93 -11.57 8.79 -8.13
C LEU A 93 -10.31 9.61 -7.87
N TYR A 94 -9.24 9.43 -8.65
CA TYR A 94 -8.00 10.20 -8.48
C TYR A 94 -8.23 11.71 -8.57
N GLU A 95 -8.92 12.19 -9.60
CA GLU A 95 -9.21 13.62 -9.77
C GLU A 95 -10.14 14.14 -8.68
N ARG A 96 -11.15 13.36 -8.28
CA ARG A 96 -12.06 13.71 -7.18
C ARG A 96 -11.31 13.90 -5.85
N LEU A 97 -10.31 13.06 -5.58
CA LEU A 97 -9.44 13.20 -4.40
C LEU A 97 -8.50 14.42 -4.51
N ARG A 98 -8.20 14.88 -5.73
CA ARG A 98 -7.30 16.03 -6.01
C ARG A 98 -8.02 17.38 -6.07
N ARG A 99 -9.35 17.44 -5.94
CA ARG A 99 -10.13 18.70 -5.95
C ARG A 99 -9.86 19.63 -4.74
N ARG A 100 -8.98 19.23 -3.81
CA ARG A 100 -8.35 20.15 -2.84
C ARG A 100 -6.94 20.49 -3.32
N PRO A 101 -6.50 21.77 -3.25
CA PRO A 101 -5.23 22.21 -3.80
C PRO A 101 -4.08 21.58 -3.03
N ARG A 102 -3.63 20.42 -3.51
CA ARG A 102 -2.33 19.86 -3.16
C ARG A 102 -1.57 19.70 -4.45
N SER A 103 -0.74 20.69 -4.76
CA SER A 103 0.43 20.49 -5.61
C SER A 103 1.27 19.39 -4.95
N GLY A 104 1.25 18.19 -5.53
CA GLY A 104 1.88 17.03 -4.92
C GLY A 104 2.15 15.94 -5.93
N TRP A 105 2.97 14.97 -5.53
CA TRP A 105 3.42 13.84 -6.34
C TRP A 105 2.30 12.83 -6.69
N GLY A 106 1.09 13.01 -6.15
CA GLY A 106 -0.08 12.17 -6.37
C GLY A 106 -0.36 11.22 -5.21
N THR A 107 -0.80 10.00 -5.55
CA THR A 107 -1.04 8.91 -4.59
C THR A 107 -0.17 7.72 -4.96
N TYR A 108 0.11 6.83 -4.00
CA TYR A 108 0.82 5.59 -4.27
C TYR A 108 0.07 4.73 -5.30
N PHE A 109 -1.26 4.64 -5.21
CA PHE A 109 -2.08 3.88 -6.16
C PHE A 109 -2.00 4.42 -7.59
N ARG A 110 -1.93 5.75 -7.76
CA ARG A 110 -1.66 6.37 -9.06
C ARG A 110 -0.27 5.99 -9.57
N ARG A 111 0.76 6.00 -8.71
CA ARG A 111 2.11 5.56 -9.11
C ARG A 111 2.18 4.07 -9.47
N MET A 112 1.34 3.22 -8.87
CA MET A 112 1.25 1.80 -9.22
C MET A 112 0.52 1.56 -10.54
N THR A 113 -0.53 2.34 -10.84
CA THR A 113 -1.48 2.05 -11.94
C THR A 113 -1.38 2.97 -13.14
N HIS A 114 -0.66 4.09 -13.01
CA HIS A 114 -0.51 5.13 -14.00
C HIS A 114 0.85 5.82 -13.84
N TYR A 115 1.93 5.04 -13.85
CA TYR A 115 3.28 5.54 -13.73
C TYR A 115 3.71 6.24 -15.02
N GLU A 116 3.88 7.55 -14.98
CA GLU A 116 4.34 8.34 -16.12
C GLU A 116 5.87 8.33 -16.20
N ASN A 117 6.41 7.91 -17.35
CA ASN A 117 7.78 8.18 -17.75
C ASN A 117 7.79 9.17 -18.94
N ASN A 118 8.97 9.51 -19.46
CA ASN A 118 9.10 10.51 -20.54
C ASN A 118 8.44 10.12 -21.87
N LYS A 119 8.01 8.85 -22.04
CA LYS A 119 7.50 8.31 -23.31
C LYS A 119 6.06 7.85 -23.21
N CYS A 120 5.66 7.29 -22.08
CA CYS A 120 4.35 6.69 -21.89
C CYS A 120 3.95 6.60 -20.42
N THR A 121 2.68 6.24 -20.21
CA THR A 121 2.18 5.81 -18.91
C THR A 121 2.16 4.29 -18.83
N ILE A 122 2.67 3.73 -17.73
CA ILE A 122 2.73 2.31 -17.45
C ILE A 122 1.83 1.96 -16.27
N ASN A 123 1.00 0.93 -16.43
CA ASN A 123 0.28 0.32 -15.31
C ASN A 123 1.08 -0.87 -14.78
N GLN A 124 1.98 -0.60 -13.82
CA GLN A 124 2.88 -1.60 -13.24
C GLN A 124 2.10 -2.74 -12.56
N LEU A 125 1.04 -2.40 -11.82
CA LEU A 125 0.23 -3.39 -11.12
C LEU A 125 -0.53 -4.30 -12.09
N LYS A 126 -1.07 -3.77 -13.20
CA LYS A 126 -1.69 -4.59 -14.25
C LYS A 126 -0.67 -5.54 -14.87
N ASN A 127 0.52 -5.07 -15.22
CA ASN A 127 1.57 -5.91 -15.80
C ASN A 127 1.92 -7.08 -14.88
N ILE A 128 1.98 -6.85 -13.56
CA ILE A 128 2.22 -7.90 -12.58
C ILE A 128 1.04 -8.88 -12.52
N ILE A 129 -0.21 -8.38 -12.45
CA ILE A 129 -1.40 -9.24 -12.46
C ILE A 129 -1.42 -10.11 -13.72
N ASP A 130 -1.25 -9.52 -14.91
CA ASP A 130 -1.22 -10.26 -16.17
C ASP A 130 -0.08 -11.28 -16.21
N ALA A 131 1.11 -10.93 -15.72
CA ALA A 131 2.25 -11.86 -15.67
C ALA A 131 2.01 -13.03 -14.72
N ILE A 132 1.22 -12.81 -13.66
CA ILE A 132 0.85 -13.84 -12.71
C ILE A 132 -0.24 -14.75 -13.28
N ASP A 133 -1.28 -14.18 -13.91
CA ASP A 133 -2.42 -14.92 -14.45
C ASP A 133 -2.02 -15.80 -15.65
N ASN A 134 -1.10 -15.33 -16.49
CA ASN A 134 -0.72 -16.02 -17.72
C ASN A 134 0.43 -17.03 -17.56
N ARG A 135 1.00 -17.21 -16.37
CA ARG A 135 2.16 -18.10 -16.16
C ARG A 135 1.78 -19.43 -15.54
N ARG A 136 2.21 -20.53 -16.17
CA ARG A 136 2.11 -21.89 -15.63
C ARG A 136 3.09 -22.16 -14.47
N LYS A 137 4.27 -21.52 -14.47
CA LYS A 137 5.31 -21.70 -13.45
C LYS A 137 5.40 -20.48 -12.54
N ILE A 138 5.27 -20.71 -11.23
CA ILE A 138 5.50 -19.68 -10.22
C ILE A 138 7.00 -19.60 -9.95
N TYR A 139 7.60 -18.45 -10.21
CA TYR A 139 8.99 -18.16 -9.85
C TYR A 139 9.05 -17.55 -8.45
N LYS A 140 10.06 -17.92 -7.67
CA LYS A 140 10.31 -17.35 -6.32
C LYS A 140 10.81 -15.90 -6.37
N ALA A 141 11.26 -15.43 -7.54
CA ALA A 141 11.68 -14.04 -7.73
C ALA A 141 10.50 -13.07 -7.54
N ALA A 142 10.77 -11.93 -6.92
CA ALA A 142 9.76 -10.91 -6.70
C ALA A 142 9.52 -10.11 -7.98
N TYR A 143 8.24 -9.82 -8.28
CA TYR A 143 7.90 -8.71 -9.19
C TYR A 143 8.06 -7.38 -8.46
N THR A 144 8.27 -6.30 -9.20
CA THR A 144 8.67 -5.03 -8.60
C THR A 144 7.77 -3.89 -9.05
N ILE A 145 7.49 -2.98 -8.13
CA ILE A 145 6.81 -1.72 -8.39
C ILE A 145 7.69 -0.61 -7.84
N VAL A 146 8.00 0.35 -8.71
CA VAL A 146 8.71 1.58 -8.34
C VAL A 146 7.69 2.69 -8.14
N ILE A 147 7.77 3.40 -7.03
CA ILE A 147 6.88 4.52 -6.72
C ILE A 147 7.52 5.87 -7.08
N GLN A 148 8.79 6.03 -6.70
CA GLN A 148 9.53 7.27 -6.87
C GLN A 148 9.92 7.48 -8.34
N LYS A 149 9.87 8.72 -8.82
CA LYS A 149 10.47 9.14 -10.10
C LYS A 149 11.95 9.48 -9.87
N PRO A 150 12.90 8.71 -10.43
CA PRO A 150 14.32 9.03 -10.30
C PRO A 150 14.63 10.46 -10.78
N GLY A 151 15.59 11.11 -10.12
CA GLY A 151 15.98 12.48 -10.42
C GLY A 151 15.36 13.46 -9.42
N GLY A 152 14.36 14.23 -9.85
CA GLY A 152 13.82 15.33 -9.05
C GLY A 152 13.22 14.93 -7.69
N GLU A 153 12.74 13.69 -7.52
CA GLU A 153 12.25 13.20 -6.22
C GLU A 153 13.35 12.58 -5.35
N THR A 154 14.56 12.33 -5.88
CA THR A 154 15.69 11.74 -5.15
C THR A 154 16.22 12.66 -4.06
N ILE A 155 16.26 13.96 -4.35
CA ILE A 155 16.82 14.99 -3.46
C ILE A 155 15.77 15.68 -2.59
N ARG A 156 14.51 15.22 -2.63
CA ARG A 156 13.40 15.86 -1.89
C ARG A 156 13.25 15.22 -0.50
N PRO A 157 13.67 15.89 0.59
CA PRO A 157 13.45 15.36 1.93
C PRO A 157 11.96 15.30 2.26
N LEU A 158 11.19 16.32 1.85
CA LEU A 158 9.75 16.47 2.08
C LEU A 158 8.98 16.63 0.76
N GLY A 159 7.66 16.37 0.80
CA GLY A 159 6.77 16.60 -0.35
C GLY A 159 6.94 15.61 -1.51
N GLY A 160 7.59 14.46 -1.28
CA GLY A 160 7.70 13.33 -2.20
C GLY A 160 7.16 12.03 -1.60
N PRO A 161 7.04 10.94 -2.39
CA PRO A 161 6.62 9.65 -1.87
C PRO A 161 7.64 9.11 -0.85
N CYS A 162 7.13 8.63 0.29
CA CYS A 162 7.96 7.99 1.30
C CYS A 162 8.06 6.48 1.10
N LEU A 163 7.02 5.84 0.54
CA LEU A 163 7.12 4.48 0.00
C LEU A 163 7.89 4.55 -1.31
N ASN A 164 9.02 3.87 -1.41
CA ASN A 164 9.90 3.92 -2.59
C ASN A 164 9.67 2.72 -3.52
N TYR A 165 9.51 1.54 -2.91
CA TYR A 165 9.60 0.27 -3.62
C TYR A 165 8.66 -0.77 -2.99
N ILE A 166 8.01 -1.56 -3.83
CA ILE A 166 7.25 -2.75 -3.44
C ILE A 166 7.77 -3.94 -4.23
N ALA A 167 8.17 -5.00 -3.53
CA ALA A 167 8.39 -6.31 -4.10
C ALA A 167 7.17 -7.19 -3.83
N VAL A 168 6.59 -7.74 -4.88
CA VAL A 168 5.47 -8.69 -4.84
C VAL A 168 6.04 -10.10 -4.96
N GLN A 169 5.91 -10.88 -3.90
CA GLN A 169 6.43 -12.24 -3.80
C GLN A 169 5.29 -13.25 -3.88
N LEU A 170 5.49 -14.33 -4.63
CA LEU A 170 4.57 -15.45 -4.68
C LEU A 170 5.23 -16.68 -4.04
N LYS A 171 4.55 -17.30 -3.08
CA LYS A 171 4.96 -18.60 -2.56
C LYS A 171 4.33 -19.70 -3.41
N SER A 172 5.17 -20.51 -4.03
CA SER A 172 4.80 -21.49 -5.06
C SER A 172 3.87 -22.60 -4.56
N GLU A 173 3.97 -22.99 -3.30
CA GLU A 173 3.30 -24.19 -2.77
C GLU A 173 1.90 -23.89 -2.21
N VAL A 174 1.73 -22.72 -1.58
CA VAL A 174 0.49 -22.32 -0.89
C VAL A 174 -0.29 -21.21 -1.60
N ARG A 175 0.16 -20.77 -2.79
CA ARG A 175 -0.44 -19.68 -3.57
C ARG A 175 -0.63 -18.36 -2.78
N GLU A 176 0.18 -18.16 -1.75
CA GLU A 176 0.21 -16.93 -0.96
C GLU A 176 0.99 -15.83 -1.69
N LEU A 177 0.50 -14.60 -1.55
CA LEU A 177 1.16 -13.39 -2.03
C LEU A 177 1.65 -12.62 -0.81
N GLY A 178 2.92 -12.24 -0.85
CA GLY A 178 3.55 -11.38 0.14
C GLY A 178 4.00 -10.06 -0.49
N LEU A 179 4.06 -9.01 0.33
CA LEU A 179 4.62 -7.72 -0.06
C LEU A 179 5.82 -7.38 0.82
N LEU A 180 6.95 -7.07 0.19
CA LEU A 180 8.06 -6.37 0.84
C LEU A 180 7.99 -4.90 0.42
N CYS A 181 7.83 -4.00 1.38
CA CYS A 181 7.68 -2.57 1.12
C CYS A 181 8.81 -1.77 1.78
N VAL A 182 9.45 -0.88 1.03
CA VAL A 182 10.56 -0.06 1.53
C VAL A 182 10.12 1.40 1.61
N TYR A 183 10.23 1.97 2.81
CA TYR A 183 10.01 3.39 3.07
C TYR A 183 11.34 4.06 3.40
N ARG A 184 11.67 5.19 2.75
CA ARG A 184 12.86 6.00 3.11
C ARG A 184 12.72 6.72 4.45
N ASN A 185 11.49 7.01 4.86
CA ASN A 185 11.12 7.59 6.14
C ASN A 185 9.64 7.27 6.38
N HIS A 186 9.21 7.19 7.64
CA HIS A 186 7.82 6.89 7.96
C HIS A 186 7.34 7.74 9.13
N ASP A 187 6.47 8.72 8.83
CA ASP A 187 5.69 9.38 9.87
C ASP A 187 4.80 8.34 10.55
N TYR A 188 5.18 7.96 11.76
CA TYR A 188 4.57 6.85 12.46
C TYR A 188 3.19 7.20 13.03
N LEU A 189 2.98 8.46 13.39
CA LEU A 189 1.76 8.94 14.02
C LEU A 189 0.64 9.09 13.00
N GLU A 190 0.87 9.83 11.91
CA GLU A 190 -0.21 10.12 10.96
C GLU A 190 -0.26 9.14 9.79
N ARG A 191 0.87 8.55 9.38
CA ARG A 191 0.96 7.83 8.09
C ARG A 191 1.10 6.33 8.25
N ALA A 192 1.92 5.84 9.18
CA ALA A 192 2.25 4.42 9.24
C ALA A 192 1.06 3.50 9.40
N TYR A 193 0.14 3.84 10.31
CA TYR A 193 -1.04 3.03 10.54
C TYR A 193 -1.89 2.86 9.27
N GLY A 194 -2.22 3.97 8.61
CA GLY A 194 -3.01 3.94 7.38
C GLY A 194 -2.25 3.33 6.19
N ASN A 195 -0.94 3.52 6.11
CA ASN A 195 -0.10 2.89 5.09
C ASN A 195 -0.09 1.37 5.26
N TYR A 196 0.05 0.84 6.49
CA TYR A 196 -0.06 -0.60 6.72
C TYR A 196 -1.43 -1.13 6.33
N TRP A 197 -2.50 -0.44 6.71
CA TRP A 197 -3.85 -0.82 6.32
C TRP A 197 -4.03 -0.85 4.80
N GLY A 198 -3.53 0.16 4.09
CA GLY A 198 -3.56 0.22 2.63
C GLY A 198 -2.80 -0.93 1.97
N LEU A 199 -1.59 -1.24 2.46
CA LEU A 199 -0.77 -2.35 1.97
C LEU A 199 -1.37 -3.72 2.25
N CYS A 200 -1.94 -3.92 3.44
CA CYS A 200 -2.68 -5.13 3.78
C CYS A 200 -3.88 -5.34 2.84
N ASN A 201 -4.64 -4.29 2.56
CA ASN A 201 -5.73 -4.35 1.59
C ASN A 201 -5.24 -4.65 0.17
N LEU A 202 -4.14 -4.00 -0.27
CA LEU A 202 -3.53 -4.26 -1.57
C LEU A 202 -3.15 -5.75 -1.68
N CYS A 203 -2.45 -6.28 -0.67
CA CYS A 203 -2.03 -7.67 -0.59
C CYS A 203 -3.23 -8.64 -0.69
N ARG A 204 -4.28 -8.38 0.10
CA ARG A 204 -5.51 -9.18 0.13
C ARG A 204 -6.25 -9.18 -1.20
N VAL A 205 -6.37 -8.02 -1.86
CA VAL A 205 -7.12 -7.94 -3.12
C VAL A 205 -6.34 -8.56 -4.27
N SER A 206 -5.01 -8.39 -4.33
CA SER A 206 -4.19 -9.11 -5.31
C SER A 206 -4.27 -10.64 -5.18
N LEU A 207 -4.65 -11.15 -4.00
CA LEU A 207 -4.99 -12.56 -3.78
C LEU A 207 -6.40 -12.90 -4.30
N LEU A 208 -7.40 -12.07 -4.02
CA LEU A 208 -8.80 -12.29 -4.41
C LEU A 208 -9.04 -12.24 -5.93
N MET A 209 -8.25 -11.44 -6.65
CA MET A 209 -8.26 -11.39 -8.11
C MET A 209 -8.02 -12.76 -8.77
N LYS A 210 -7.32 -13.68 -8.08
CA LYS A 210 -7.15 -15.07 -8.53
C LYS A 210 -8.33 -15.99 -8.21
N LEU A 211 -8.97 -15.82 -7.05
CA LEU A 211 -10.05 -16.71 -6.62
C LEU A 211 -11.32 -16.51 -7.48
N VAL A 212 -11.61 -15.28 -7.89
CA VAL A 212 -12.77 -14.99 -8.75
C VAL A 212 -12.60 -15.55 -10.17
N GLN A 213 -11.37 -15.61 -10.71
CA GLN A 213 -11.12 -16.23 -12.02
C GLN A 213 -11.15 -17.76 -11.97
N VAL A 214 -10.70 -18.39 -10.87
CA VAL A 214 -10.70 -19.86 -10.73
C VAL A 214 -12.10 -20.42 -10.49
N LEU A 215 -13.03 -19.65 -9.91
CA LEU A 215 -14.43 -20.07 -9.69
C LEU A 215 -15.36 -19.76 -10.87
N ALA A 216 -14.87 -19.06 -11.91
CA ALA A 216 -15.62 -18.74 -13.12
C ALA A 216 -15.38 -19.73 -14.28
N HIS A 217 -14.66 -20.82 -14.00
CA HIS A 217 -14.36 -21.94 -14.90
C HIS A 217 -14.58 -23.26 -14.15
#